data_AF-A0A969XD54-F1
#
_entry.id   AF-A0A969XD54-F1
#
_cell.length_a   1.000
_cell.length_b   1.000
_cell.length_c   1.000
_cell.angle_alpha   90.00
_cell.angle_beta   90.00
_cell.angle_gamma   90.00
#
_symmetry.space_group_name_H-M   'P 1'
#
loop_
_entity.id
_entity.type
_entity.pdbx_description
1 polymer ?
#
loop_
_entity_poly.entity_id
_entity_poly.type
_entity_poly.pdbx_seq_one_letter_code
_entity_poly.pdbx_strand_id
1 'polypeptide(L)'
;AGLVGAFLTSIYTFRLIFVVFHGKQQIEATAARGLAHNLPLAVLIVLSTCVGALITPPLAGVLPQSVGHAGGEDQMALEIASGVIAIAGILLAAWLYLGPRKLVGSIGRSAPGRFLTAWWFAAWGFDWLYDRVFVRPYLLLTRLLHRDPLNTAMGLVPVLTRAGNRVLGRSVNGQIRWYAASMAGGAVLVVALVLLTA
;
A
#
# COMPACT_ATOMS: atom_id res chain seq x y z
N ALA A 1 -5.84 2.45 -26.44
CA ALA A 1 -5.11 2.60 -25.16
C ALA A 1 -3.71 1.98 -25.21
N GLY A 2 -3.56 0.70 -25.60
CA GLY A 2 -2.25 0.01 -25.64
C GLY A 2 -1.17 0.72 -26.46
N LEU A 3 -1.50 1.26 -27.63
CA LEU A 3 -0.55 1.99 -28.49
C LEU A 3 0.05 3.24 -27.82
N VAL A 4 -0.75 3.99 -27.06
CA VAL A 4 -0.25 5.15 -26.28
C VAL A 4 0.68 4.68 -25.17
N GLY A 5 0.38 3.55 -24.53
CA GLY A 5 1.26 2.91 -23.56
C GLY A 5 2.59 2.48 -24.17
N ALA A 6 2.58 1.86 -25.35
CA ALA A 6 3.79 1.47 -26.08
C ALA A 6 4.65 2.70 -26.46
N PHE A 7 4.01 3.77 -26.93
CA PHE A 7 4.67 5.04 -27.21
C PHE A 7 5.34 5.64 -25.97
N LEU A 8 4.61 5.74 -24.85
CA LEU A 8 5.17 6.25 -23.61
C LEU A 8 6.29 5.35 -23.07
N THR A 9 6.16 4.03 -23.24
CA THR A 9 7.16 3.03 -22.80
C THR A 9 8.49 3.17 -23.50
N SER A 10 8.47 3.30 -24.82
CA SER A 10 9.68 3.58 -25.58
C SER A 10 10.31 4.91 -25.14
N ILE A 11 9.51 5.96 -24.94
CA ILE A 11 10.03 7.27 -24.51
C ILE A 11 10.69 7.22 -23.13
N TYR A 12 10.02 6.70 -22.09
CA TYR A 12 10.60 6.73 -20.75
C TYR A 12 11.80 5.80 -20.62
N THR A 13 11.81 4.66 -21.32
CA THR A 13 12.92 3.70 -21.29
C THR A 13 14.15 4.29 -21.96
N PHE A 14 14.02 4.82 -23.16
CA PHE A 14 15.15 5.43 -23.88
C PHE A 14 15.59 6.76 -23.27
N ARG A 15 14.67 7.53 -22.67
CA ARG A 15 15.04 8.67 -21.82
C ARG A 15 16.03 8.24 -20.73
N LEU A 16 15.77 7.14 -20.02
CA LEU A 16 16.68 6.63 -18.98
C LEU A 16 18.03 6.25 -19.59
N ILE A 17 18.03 5.46 -20.66
CA ILE A 17 19.26 5.00 -21.33
C ILE A 17 20.11 6.18 -21.80
N PHE A 18 19.53 7.15 -22.49
CA PHE A 18 20.26 8.31 -23.02
C PHE A 18 20.74 9.24 -21.91
N VAL A 19 19.94 9.44 -20.86
CA VAL A 19 20.34 10.31 -19.74
C VAL A 19 21.49 9.70 -18.94
N VAL A 20 21.47 8.38 -18.72
CA VAL A 20 22.46 7.67 -17.89
C VAL A 20 23.74 7.36 -18.67
N PHE A 21 23.64 6.80 -19.88
CA PHE A 21 24.81 6.31 -20.63
C PHE A 21 25.39 7.33 -21.62
N HIS A 22 24.57 8.23 -22.17
CA HIS A 22 25.01 9.21 -23.19
C HIS A 22 25.06 10.65 -22.65
N GLY A 23 24.72 10.85 -21.37
CA GLY A 23 24.84 12.14 -20.71
C GLY A 23 26.28 12.48 -20.33
N LYS A 24 26.48 13.69 -19.80
CA LYS A 24 27.77 14.04 -19.17
C LYS A 24 28.03 13.11 -17.99
N GLN A 25 29.17 12.44 -18.01
CA GLN A 25 29.60 11.57 -16.92
C GLN A 25 29.83 12.40 -15.66
N GLN A 26 29.01 12.17 -14.63
CA GLN A 26 29.13 12.82 -13.33
C GLN A 26 30.01 12.03 -12.35
N ILE A 27 30.08 10.71 -12.55
CA ILE A 27 30.75 9.75 -11.65
C ILE A 27 31.59 8.79 -12.50
N GLU A 28 32.81 8.51 -12.08
CA GLU A 28 33.65 7.48 -12.70
C GLU A 28 33.13 6.09 -12.33
N ALA A 29 32.59 5.37 -13.33
CA ALA A 29 32.09 4.01 -13.15
C ALA A 29 33.23 3.01 -13.32
N THR A 30 33.37 2.08 -12.36
CA THR A 30 34.28 0.94 -12.49
C THR A 30 33.53 -0.27 -13.02
N ALA A 31 34.05 -0.92 -14.06
CA ALA A 31 33.41 -2.10 -14.65
C ALA A 31 33.52 -3.31 -13.71
N ALA A 32 32.37 -3.87 -13.32
CA ALA A 32 32.32 -5.17 -12.66
C ALA A 32 32.72 -6.26 -13.67
N ARG A 33 33.65 -7.14 -13.28
CA ARG A 33 34.14 -8.24 -14.12
C ARG A 33 34.09 -9.54 -13.34
N GLY A 34 33.59 -10.59 -13.98
CA GLY A 34 33.55 -11.94 -13.40
C GLY A 34 32.54 -12.84 -14.12
N LEU A 35 32.81 -14.14 -14.16
CA LEU A 35 31.92 -15.12 -14.79
C LEU A 35 30.52 -15.11 -14.14
N ALA A 36 30.45 -14.98 -12.81
CA ALA A 36 29.19 -14.89 -12.08
C ALA A 36 28.36 -13.62 -12.40
N HIS A 37 28.99 -12.57 -12.94
CA HIS A 37 28.29 -11.36 -13.40
C HIS A 37 27.91 -11.45 -14.88
N ASN A 38 28.86 -11.86 -15.73
CA ASN A 38 28.71 -11.84 -17.18
C ASN A 38 27.83 -12.98 -17.71
N LEU A 39 27.86 -14.16 -17.09
CA LEU A 39 27.09 -15.31 -17.55
C LEU A 39 25.57 -15.07 -17.42
N PRO A 40 25.02 -14.65 -16.26
CA PRO A 40 23.60 -14.33 -16.17
C PRO A 40 23.17 -13.24 -17.15
N LEU A 41 23.98 -12.17 -17.29
CA LEU A 41 23.70 -11.08 -18.24
C LEU A 41 23.69 -11.57 -19.69
N ALA A 42 24.64 -12.40 -20.09
CA ALA A 42 24.70 -12.96 -21.44
C ALA A 42 23.47 -13.83 -21.75
N VAL A 43 23.08 -14.70 -20.81
CA VAL A 43 21.88 -15.53 -20.97
C VAL A 43 20.62 -14.67 -21.09
N LEU A 44 20.48 -13.65 -20.23
CA LEU A 44 19.34 -12.72 -20.28
C LEU A 44 19.30 -11.90 -21.57
N ILE A 45 20.45 -11.44 -22.08
CA ILE A 45 20.53 -10.73 -23.36
C ILE A 45 20.05 -11.63 -24.50
N VAL A 46 20.51 -12.88 -24.56
CA VAL A 46 20.07 -13.84 -25.59
C VAL A 46 18.56 -14.07 -25.51
N LEU A 47 18.03 -14.36 -24.31
CA LEU A 47 16.58 -14.58 -24.14
C LEU A 47 15.73 -13.32 -24.34
N SER A 48 16.28 -12.11 -24.15
CA SER A 48 15.54 -10.85 -24.36
C SER A 48 15.42 -10.46 -25.84
N THR A 49 16.06 -11.17 -26.76
CA THR A 49 15.93 -10.95 -28.21
C THR A 49 14.82 -11.82 -28.82
N CYS A 50 14.77 -11.93 -30.16
CA CYS A 50 13.81 -12.77 -30.87
C CYS A 50 13.88 -14.26 -30.46
N VAL A 51 15.00 -14.71 -29.89
CA VAL A 51 15.15 -16.09 -29.38
C VAL A 51 14.16 -16.39 -28.26
N GLY A 52 13.87 -15.42 -27.37
CA GLY A 52 12.89 -15.61 -26.30
C GLY A 52 11.47 -15.81 -26.83
N ALA A 53 11.13 -15.22 -27.97
CA ALA A 53 9.82 -15.37 -28.59
C ALA A 53 9.56 -16.80 -29.11
N LEU A 54 10.60 -17.63 -29.26
CA LEU A 54 10.47 -19.05 -29.62
C LEU A 54 9.92 -19.90 -28.46
N ILE A 55 10.01 -19.40 -27.23
CA ILE A 55 9.54 -20.12 -26.04
C ILE A 55 8.05 -19.78 -25.84
N THR A 56 7.18 -20.69 -26.25
CA THR A 56 5.73 -20.54 -26.09
C THR A 56 5.22 -21.35 -24.90
N PRO A 57 4.59 -20.71 -23.89
CA PRO A 57 4.02 -21.44 -22.78
C PRO A 57 2.74 -22.21 -23.21
N PRO A 58 2.58 -23.49 -22.83
CA PRO A 58 1.44 -24.31 -23.25
C PRO A 58 0.17 -23.97 -22.42
N LEU A 59 -0.46 -22.82 -22.70
CA LEU A 59 -1.68 -22.36 -21.98
C LEU A 59 -3.00 -22.77 -22.65
N ALA A 60 -2.95 -23.51 -23.77
CA ALA A 60 -4.11 -23.81 -24.61
C ALA A 60 -5.27 -24.53 -23.90
N GLY A 61 -5.02 -25.20 -22.77
CA GLY A 61 -6.03 -25.93 -21.99
C GLY A 61 -6.41 -25.31 -20.65
N VAL A 62 -5.82 -24.17 -20.25
CA VAL A 62 -6.00 -23.59 -18.91
C VAL A 62 -6.84 -22.31 -18.94
N LEU A 63 -6.78 -21.55 -20.04
CA LEU A 63 -7.49 -20.28 -20.18
C LEU A 63 -8.56 -20.36 -21.28
N PRO A 64 -9.72 -19.71 -21.10
CA PRO A 64 -10.68 -19.55 -22.19
C PRO A 64 -10.01 -18.83 -23.35
N GLN A 65 -10.28 -19.31 -24.58
CA GLN A 65 -9.74 -18.70 -25.80
C GLN A 65 -10.13 -17.20 -25.84
N SER A 66 -9.12 -16.34 -25.97
CA SER A 66 -9.33 -14.90 -26.01
C SER A 66 -10.16 -14.51 -27.24
N VAL A 67 -11.20 -13.70 -27.03
CA VAL A 67 -11.94 -12.99 -28.09
C VAL A 67 -10.95 -12.17 -28.92
N GLY A 68 -10.63 -12.62 -30.13
CA GLY A 68 -9.64 -11.97 -31.02
C GLY A 68 -8.73 -12.92 -31.81
N HIS A 69 -8.80 -14.24 -31.58
CA HIS A 69 -8.03 -15.23 -32.35
C HIS A 69 -8.45 -15.41 -33.82
N ALA A 70 -9.44 -14.64 -34.30
CA ALA A 70 -9.75 -14.58 -35.72
C ALA A 70 -8.71 -13.71 -36.43
N GLY A 71 -7.81 -14.35 -37.18
CA GLY A 71 -6.81 -13.74 -38.06
C GLY A 71 -7.44 -12.89 -39.17
N GLY A 72 -8.00 -11.74 -38.81
CA GLY A 72 -8.43 -10.71 -39.74
C GLY A 72 -7.28 -9.84 -40.21
N GLU A 73 -7.45 -9.19 -41.37
CA GLU A 73 -6.52 -8.24 -42.00
C GLU A 73 -6.01 -7.15 -41.04
N ASP A 74 -6.75 -6.86 -39.97
CA ASP A 74 -6.40 -5.86 -38.95
C ASP A 74 -5.23 -6.24 -38.04
N GLN A 75 -4.88 -7.53 -37.89
CA GLN A 75 -3.77 -7.94 -37.02
C GLN A 75 -2.43 -7.42 -37.53
N MET A 76 -2.18 -7.56 -38.84
CA MET A 76 -0.93 -7.09 -39.45
C MET A 76 -0.85 -5.55 -39.42
N ALA A 77 -1.97 -4.86 -39.65
CA ALA A 77 -2.04 -3.40 -39.52
C ALA A 77 -1.74 -2.92 -38.10
N LEU A 78 -2.26 -3.62 -37.08
CA LEU A 78 -2.01 -3.32 -35.67
C LEU A 78 -0.56 -3.59 -35.25
N GLU A 79 0.04 -4.69 -35.72
CA GLU A 79 1.45 -5.01 -35.47
C GLU A 79 2.38 -3.96 -36.09
N ILE A 80 2.14 -3.60 -37.35
CA ILE A 80 2.91 -2.56 -38.04
C ILE A 80 2.72 -1.21 -37.33
N ALA A 81 1.50 -0.84 -37.00
CA ALA A 81 1.22 0.41 -36.29
C ALA A 81 1.93 0.46 -34.92
N SER A 82 1.91 -0.64 -34.18
CA SER A 82 2.62 -0.77 -32.90
C SER A 82 4.14 -0.61 -33.07
N GLY A 83 4.73 -1.28 -34.06
CA GLY A 83 6.15 -1.18 -34.38
C GLY A 83 6.58 0.24 -34.78
N VAL A 84 5.80 0.89 -35.65
CA VAL A 84 6.06 2.28 -36.07
C VAL A 84 5.97 3.25 -34.89
N ILE A 85 4.96 3.09 -34.02
CA ILE A 85 4.78 3.94 -32.84
C ILE A 85 5.94 3.76 -31.84
N ALA A 86 6.40 2.51 -31.64
CA ALA A 86 7.55 2.24 -30.80
C ALA A 86 8.82 2.91 -31.35
N ILE A 87 9.12 2.75 -32.65
CA ILE A 87 10.29 3.37 -33.29
C ILE A 87 10.19 4.90 -33.22
N ALA A 88 9.01 5.48 -33.50
CA ALA A 88 8.78 6.92 -33.40
C ALA A 88 9.06 7.45 -31.98
N GLY A 89 8.66 6.71 -30.94
CA GLY A 89 8.97 7.07 -29.56
C GLY A 89 10.45 7.02 -29.22
N ILE A 90 11.20 6.05 -29.77
CA ILE A 90 12.67 5.98 -29.63
C ILE A 90 13.34 7.18 -30.30
N LEU A 91 12.95 7.49 -31.54
CA LEU A 91 13.51 8.62 -32.30
C LEU A 91 13.20 9.96 -31.60
N LEU A 92 11.98 10.11 -31.09
CA LEU A 92 11.59 11.30 -30.33
C LEU A 92 12.40 11.42 -29.04
N ALA A 93 12.61 10.32 -28.30
CA ALA A 93 13.44 10.32 -27.10
C ALA A 93 14.90 10.67 -27.44
N ALA A 94 15.44 10.15 -28.53
CA ALA A 94 16.79 10.48 -28.98
C ALA A 94 16.90 11.98 -29.29
N TRP A 95 15.97 12.53 -30.05
CA TRP A 95 15.94 13.97 -30.37
C TRP A 95 15.83 14.86 -29.12
N LEU A 96 15.02 14.47 -28.14
CA LEU A 96 14.83 15.25 -26.91
C LEU A 96 16.01 15.16 -25.92
N TYR A 97 16.72 14.03 -25.86
CA TYR A 97 17.67 13.74 -24.77
C TYR A 97 19.14 13.57 -25.16
N LEU A 98 19.49 13.23 -26.41
CA LEU A 98 20.90 13.21 -26.87
C LEU A 98 21.49 14.62 -27.02
N GLY A 99 20.66 15.60 -27.39
CA GLY A 99 21.09 16.97 -27.67
C GLY A 99 21.09 17.89 -26.45
N PRO A 100 21.22 19.21 -26.67
CA PRO A 100 21.02 20.20 -25.61
C PRO A 100 19.55 20.15 -25.18
N ARG A 101 19.29 19.66 -23.96
CA ARG A 101 17.95 19.42 -23.35
C ARG A 101 17.14 20.71 -23.09
N LYS A 102 17.29 21.74 -23.92
CA LYS A 102 16.69 23.08 -23.81
C LYS A 102 15.16 23.02 -23.89
N LEU A 103 14.61 22.23 -24.80
CA LEU A 103 13.15 22.08 -24.96
C LEU A 103 12.53 21.44 -23.71
N VAL A 104 13.07 20.31 -23.26
CA VAL A 104 12.62 19.62 -22.05
C VAL A 104 12.79 20.51 -20.81
N GLY A 105 13.92 21.22 -20.71
CA GLY A 105 14.18 22.16 -19.62
C GLY A 105 13.25 23.37 -19.61
N SER A 106 12.88 23.90 -20.79
CA SER A 106 11.94 25.02 -20.92
C SER A 106 10.53 24.59 -20.52
N ILE A 107 10.05 23.45 -21.04
CA ILE A 107 8.75 22.88 -20.68
C ILE A 107 8.71 22.58 -19.18
N GLY A 108 9.76 21.98 -18.63
CA GLY A 108 9.85 21.67 -17.20
C GLY A 108 9.85 22.90 -16.29
N ARG A 109 10.25 24.08 -16.79
CA ARG A 109 10.20 25.35 -16.04
C ARG A 109 8.86 26.07 -16.14
N SER A 110 8.03 25.72 -17.12
CA SER A 110 6.68 26.29 -17.25
C SER A 110 5.80 25.93 -16.04
N ALA A 111 4.82 26.77 -15.72
CA ALA A 111 3.86 26.49 -14.64
C ALA A 111 3.14 25.13 -14.79
N PRO A 112 2.53 24.80 -15.95
CA PRO A 112 1.88 23.50 -16.13
C PRO A 112 2.89 22.34 -16.14
N GLY A 113 4.08 22.53 -16.72
CA GLY A 113 5.12 21.50 -16.74
C GLY A 113 5.66 21.17 -15.35
N ARG A 114 5.85 22.17 -14.49
CA ARG A 114 6.24 21.95 -13.08
C ARG A 114 5.16 21.18 -12.31
N PHE A 115 3.89 21.56 -12.49
CA PHE A 115 2.77 20.88 -11.86
C PHE A 115 2.68 19.41 -12.28
N LEU A 116 2.66 19.14 -13.60
CA LEU A 116 2.58 17.77 -14.12
C LEU A 116 3.78 16.93 -13.71
N THR A 117 4.99 17.51 -13.72
CA THR A 117 6.20 16.81 -13.27
C THR A 117 6.10 16.44 -11.79
N ALA A 118 5.69 17.37 -10.92
CA ALA A 118 5.52 17.11 -9.50
C ALA A 118 4.40 16.09 -9.24
N TRP A 119 3.30 16.15 -9.99
CA TRP A 119 2.16 15.26 -9.82
C TRP A 119 2.47 13.81 -10.25
N TRP A 120 3.11 13.62 -11.41
CA TRP A 120 3.56 12.29 -11.84
C TRP A 120 4.69 11.76 -10.95
N PHE A 121 5.57 12.63 -10.45
CA PHE A 121 6.61 12.24 -9.49
C PHE A 121 6.03 11.77 -8.16
N ALA A 122 4.94 12.38 -7.69
CA ALA A 122 4.21 11.97 -6.49
C ALA A 122 3.29 10.74 -6.71
N ALA A 123 3.59 9.89 -7.69
CA ALA A 123 2.79 8.71 -8.05
C ALA A 123 1.29 9.05 -8.22
N TRP A 124 0.99 10.15 -8.91
CA TRP A 124 -0.38 10.68 -9.08
C TRP A 124 -1.09 11.11 -7.79
N GLY A 125 -0.39 11.12 -6.65
CA GLY A 125 -0.94 11.37 -5.32
C GLY A 125 -1.58 10.15 -4.66
N PHE A 126 -1.44 8.95 -5.24
CA PHE A 126 -2.00 7.73 -4.65
C PHE A 126 -1.36 7.38 -3.31
N ASP A 127 -0.06 7.60 -3.14
CA ASP A 127 0.62 7.38 -1.86
C ASP A 127 0.03 8.27 -0.75
N TRP A 128 -0.24 9.54 -1.07
CA TRP A 128 -0.88 10.48 -0.15
C TRP A 128 -2.31 10.06 0.19
N LEU A 129 -3.07 9.63 -0.82
CA LEU A 129 -4.44 9.16 -0.64
C LEU A 129 -4.46 7.90 0.23
N TYR A 130 -3.57 6.95 -0.04
CA TYR A 130 -3.45 5.71 0.71
C TYR A 130 -3.06 5.98 2.17
N ASP A 131 -2.07 6.84 2.40
CA ASP A 131 -1.69 7.26 3.76
C ASP A 131 -2.88 7.88 4.50
N ARG A 132 -3.63 8.75 3.83
CA ARG A 132 -4.75 9.48 4.44
C ARG A 132 -5.97 8.61 4.73
N VAL A 133 -6.27 7.65 3.87
CA VAL A 133 -7.51 6.83 3.92
C VAL A 133 -7.28 5.53 4.70
N PHE A 134 -6.11 4.92 4.61
CA PHE A 134 -5.86 3.62 5.24
C PHE A 134 -4.88 3.71 6.40
N VAL A 135 -3.69 4.29 6.17
CA VAL A 135 -2.61 4.25 7.18
C VAL A 135 -2.96 5.06 8.42
N ARG A 136 -3.33 6.34 8.26
CA ARG A 136 -3.65 7.20 9.41
C ARG A 136 -4.85 6.72 10.21
N PRO A 137 -5.98 6.32 9.61
CA PRO A 137 -7.10 5.79 10.36
C PRO A 137 -6.75 4.50 11.09
N TYR A 138 -5.97 3.61 10.47
CA TYR A 138 -5.49 2.40 11.13
C TYR A 138 -4.61 2.72 12.34
N LEU A 139 -3.63 3.63 12.19
CA LEU A 139 -2.77 4.06 13.29
C LEU A 139 -3.55 4.80 14.40
N LEU A 140 -4.62 5.51 14.06
CA LEU A 140 -5.51 6.12 15.03
C LEU A 140 -6.26 5.05 15.83
N LEU A 141 -6.80 4.03 15.16
CA LEU A 141 -7.46 2.90 15.81
C LEU A 141 -6.50 2.16 16.77
N THR A 142 -5.27 1.89 16.35
CA THR A 142 -4.29 1.22 17.23
C THR A 142 -3.92 2.07 18.44
N ARG A 143 -3.79 3.40 18.29
CA ARG A 143 -3.56 4.32 19.42
C ARG A 143 -4.75 4.39 20.37
N LEU A 144 -5.98 4.41 19.85
CA LEU A 144 -7.20 4.40 20.66
C LEU A 144 -7.34 3.09 21.45
N LEU A 145 -7.01 1.96 20.85
CA LEU A 145 -7.15 0.64 21.46
C LEU A 145 -5.94 0.23 22.31
N HIS A 146 -4.85 1.02 22.33
CA HIS A 146 -3.62 0.69 23.05
C HIS A 146 -3.81 0.47 24.56
N ARG A 147 -4.80 1.13 25.18
CA ARG A 147 -5.11 0.97 26.62
C ARG A 147 -5.96 -0.25 26.95
N ASP A 148 -6.23 -1.10 25.97
CA ASP A 148 -7.09 -2.28 26.04
C ASP A 148 -8.39 -2.03 26.84
N PRO A 149 -9.45 -1.57 26.16
CA PRO A 149 -10.72 -1.28 26.82
C PRO A 149 -11.32 -2.53 27.49
N LEU A 150 -11.02 -3.73 26.98
CA LEU A 150 -11.52 -4.98 27.56
C LEU A 150 -10.81 -5.29 28.88
N ASN A 151 -9.48 -5.12 28.94
CA ASN A 151 -8.75 -5.26 30.20
C ASN A 151 -9.22 -4.24 31.25
N THR A 152 -9.49 -3.01 30.83
CA THR A 152 -10.04 -1.97 31.73
C THR A 152 -11.42 -2.38 32.25
N ALA A 153 -12.30 -2.92 31.40
CA ALA A 153 -13.62 -3.41 31.80
C ALA A 153 -13.53 -4.58 32.78
N MET A 154 -12.64 -5.55 32.54
CA MET A 154 -12.39 -6.64 33.48
C MET A 154 -11.86 -6.14 34.83
N GLY A 155 -11.04 -5.08 34.83
CA GLY A 155 -10.55 -4.42 36.03
C GLY A 155 -11.63 -3.76 36.92
N LEU A 156 -12.84 -3.53 36.40
CA LEU A 156 -13.94 -2.99 37.20
C LEU A 156 -14.43 -3.99 38.25
N VAL A 157 -14.41 -5.29 37.95
CA VAL A 157 -14.86 -6.35 38.88
C VAL A 157 -14.09 -6.31 40.21
N PRO A 158 -12.75 -6.37 40.25
CA PRO A 158 -12.01 -6.30 41.50
C PRO A 158 -12.15 -4.96 42.21
N VAL A 159 -12.34 -3.85 41.48
CA VAL A 159 -12.58 -2.53 42.10
C VAL A 159 -13.91 -2.52 42.84
N LEU A 160 -14.98 -3.02 42.20
CA LEU A 160 -16.31 -3.10 42.79
C LEU A 160 -16.35 -4.05 44.00
N THR A 161 -15.73 -5.22 43.91
CA THR A 161 -15.69 -6.17 45.05
C THR A 161 -14.89 -5.61 46.22
N ARG A 162 -13.75 -4.96 45.99
CA ARG A 162 -12.98 -4.28 47.05
C ARG A 162 -13.76 -3.12 47.66
N ALA A 163 -14.46 -2.32 46.85
CA ALA A 163 -15.29 -1.23 47.34
C ALA A 163 -16.43 -1.76 48.22
N GLY A 164 -17.15 -2.79 47.76
CA GLY A 164 -18.19 -3.47 48.53
C GLY A 164 -17.65 -4.03 49.84
N ASN A 165 -16.50 -4.72 49.82
CA ASN A 165 -15.86 -5.25 51.03
C ASN A 165 -15.49 -4.13 52.01
N ARG A 166 -14.94 -3.00 51.55
CA ARG A 166 -14.64 -1.85 52.43
C ARG A 166 -15.89 -1.27 53.07
N VAL A 167 -17.01 -1.22 52.34
CA VAL A 167 -18.29 -0.70 52.88
C VAL A 167 -18.84 -1.67 53.91
N LEU A 168 -18.94 -2.96 53.60
CA LEU A 168 -19.44 -4.00 54.51
C LEU A 168 -18.54 -4.17 55.74
N GLY A 169 -17.21 -4.06 55.58
CA GLY A 169 -16.26 -4.13 56.67
C GLY A 169 -16.45 -3.02 57.72
N ARG A 170 -16.96 -1.85 57.33
CA ARG A 170 -17.30 -0.78 58.30
C ARG A 170 -18.45 -1.15 59.22
N SER A 171 -19.31 -2.07 58.82
CA SER A 171 -20.42 -2.55 59.65
C SER A 171 -19.95 -3.45 60.80
N VAL A 172 -18.70 -3.94 60.78
CA VAL A 172 -18.09 -4.78 61.82
C VAL A 172 -17.12 -3.92 62.64
N ASN A 173 -17.67 -3.15 63.59
CA ASN A 173 -16.92 -2.17 64.38
C ASN A 173 -16.66 -2.61 65.85
N GLY A 174 -17.03 -3.84 66.21
CA GLY A 174 -16.84 -4.39 67.56
C GLY A 174 -17.79 -3.85 68.64
N GLN A 175 -18.74 -2.98 68.29
CA GLN A 175 -19.69 -2.40 69.25
C GLN A 175 -20.90 -3.31 69.45
N ILE A 176 -21.06 -3.88 70.65
CA ILE A 176 -22.16 -4.82 70.98
C ILE A 176 -23.55 -4.20 70.74
N ARG A 177 -23.72 -2.90 71.04
CA ARG A 177 -24.96 -2.16 70.81
C ARG A 177 -25.39 -2.13 69.35
N TRP A 178 -24.42 -2.00 68.43
CA TRP A 178 -24.67 -1.97 66.99
C TRP A 178 -25.17 -3.33 66.49
N TYR A 179 -24.60 -4.44 66.98
CA TYR A 179 -25.05 -5.78 66.64
C TYR A 179 -26.47 -6.09 67.16
N ALA A 180 -26.80 -5.64 68.36
CA ALA A 180 -28.16 -5.78 68.90
C ALA A 180 -29.18 -5.00 68.04
N ALA A 181 -28.85 -3.77 67.65
CA ALA A 181 -29.70 -2.96 66.77
C ALA A 181 -29.86 -3.59 65.38
N SER A 182 -28.79 -4.16 64.79
CA SER A 182 -28.87 -4.83 63.49
C SER A 182 -29.72 -6.10 63.52
N MET A 183 -29.67 -6.88 64.61
CA MET A 183 -30.51 -8.07 64.78
C MET A 183 -32.00 -7.70 64.89
N ALA A 184 -32.32 -6.70 65.71
CA ALA A 184 -33.69 -6.22 65.85
C ALA A 184 -34.23 -5.65 64.52
N GLY A 185 -33.42 -4.83 63.82
CA GLY A 185 -33.76 -4.29 62.51
C GLY A 185 -33.98 -5.39 61.45
N GLY A 186 -33.12 -6.41 61.44
CA GLY A 186 -33.28 -7.58 60.57
C GLY A 186 -34.58 -8.33 60.81
N ALA A 187 -34.95 -8.56 62.07
CA ALA A 187 -36.21 -9.23 62.43
C ALA A 187 -37.44 -8.44 61.95
N VAL A 188 -37.46 -7.12 62.16
CA VAL A 188 -38.55 -6.24 61.68
C VAL A 188 -38.63 -6.29 60.15
N LEU A 189 -37.49 -6.23 59.46
CA LEU A 189 -37.43 -6.25 58.00
C LEU A 189 -37.95 -7.57 57.42
N VAL A 190 -37.61 -8.71 58.03
CA VAL A 190 -38.14 -10.03 57.63
C VAL A 190 -39.64 -10.09 57.81
N VAL A 191 -40.18 -9.68 58.96
CA VAL A 191 -41.63 -9.65 59.19
C VAL A 191 -42.34 -8.75 58.18
N ALA A 192 -41.79 -7.56 57.92
CA ALA A 192 -42.33 -6.64 56.94
C ALA A 192 -42.30 -7.22 55.51
N LEU A 193 -41.20 -7.87 55.12
CA LEU A 193 -41.08 -8.49 53.80
C LEU A 193 -42.11 -9.62 53.64
N VAL A 194 -42.26 -10.49 54.65
CA VAL A 194 -43.25 -11.57 54.64
C VAL A 194 -44.66 -11.01 54.50
N LEU A 195 -45.02 -9.98 55.27
CA LEU A 195 -46.32 -9.31 55.18
C LEU A 195 -46.58 -8.60 53.85
N LEU A 196 -45.54 -8.13 53.16
CA LEU A 196 -45.66 -7.51 51.84
C LEU A 196 -45.76 -8.55 50.71
N THR A 197 -45.22 -9.75 50.93
CA THR A 197 -45.25 -10.86 49.96
C THR A 197 -46.41 -11.84 50.16
N ALA A 198 -47.10 -11.76 51.31
CA ALA A 198 -48.28 -12.56 51.65
C ALA A 198 -49.57 -11.81 51.30
#